data_AF-A0A419HC21-F1
#
_entry.id   AF-A0A419HC21-F1
#
_cell.length_a   1.000
_cell.length_b   1.000
_cell.length_c   1.000
_cell.angle_alpha   90.00
_cell.angle_beta   90.00
_cell.angle_gamma   90.00
#
_symmetry.space_group_name_H-M   'P 1'
#
loop_
_entity.id
_entity.type
_entity.pdbx_description
1 polymer ?
#
loop_
_entity_poly.entity_id
_entity_poly.type
_entity_poly.pdbx_seq_one_letter_code
_entity_poly.pdbx_strand_id
1 'polypeptide(L)'
;MFAVTNIDDMLVLAVFFGEAGSSRSAALRVIAGQYLGFGAILVVSVLGALGAGLLPSSAIPYLGLLPLLLGLRAAWQLWRGGAADEEPRPGAGVLQVAAVTFANGGDNIGVYVPVFAVVGAAGMAGYVTVFLIGVALWCAAGWYLAGRPAVARVLARWGHLILPVVLVAIGLAILIEGGAFGL
;
A
#
# COMPACT_ATOMS: atom_id res chain seq x y z
N MET A 1 -8.42 2.09 4.66
CA MET A 1 -7.76 1.35 3.56
C MET A 1 -6.41 1.98 3.22
N PHE A 2 -6.36 3.10 2.47
CA PHE A 2 -5.12 3.77 2.07
C PHE A 2 -4.07 3.89 3.19
N ALA A 3 -4.45 4.51 4.31
CA ALA A 3 -3.55 4.76 5.43
C ALA A 3 -2.95 3.49 6.04
N VAL A 4 -3.69 2.37 5.99
CA VAL A 4 -3.23 1.10 6.58
C VAL A 4 -2.30 0.38 5.63
N THR A 5 -2.62 0.34 4.34
CA THR A 5 -1.78 -0.37 3.36
C THR A 5 -0.49 0.41 3.03
N ASN A 6 -0.49 1.74 3.22
CA ASN A 6 0.71 2.56 2.98
C ASN A 6 1.51 2.86 4.27
N ILE A 7 1.21 2.20 5.39
CA ILE A 7 1.91 2.50 6.66
C ILE A 7 3.38 2.09 6.59
N ASP A 8 3.69 1.01 5.86
CA ASP A 8 5.05 0.51 5.69
C ASP A 8 5.87 1.41 4.75
N ASP A 9 5.23 1.94 3.70
CA ASP A 9 5.81 2.94 2.80
C ASP A 9 6.23 4.24 3.53
N MET A 10 5.55 4.59 4.62
CA MET A 10 5.82 5.82 5.37
C MET A 10 7.27 5.87 5.89
N LEU A 11 7.82 4.74 6.32
CA LEU A 11 9.17 4.68 6.87
C LEU A 11 10.23 4.86 5.79
N VAL A 12 10.05 4.17 4.66
CA VAL A 12 10.90 4.29 3.49
C VAL A 12 10.87 5.72 2.96
N LEU A 13 9.67 6.32 2.90
CA LEU A 13 9.49 7.71 2.48
C LEU A 13 10.18 8.69 3.44
N ALA A 14 10.12 8.45 4.75
CA ALA A 14 10.82 9.26 5.75
C ALA A 14 12.35 9.17 5.60
N VAL A 15 12.90 8.01 5.24
CA VAL A 15 14.33 7.84 4.95
C VAL A 15 14.72 8.65 3.70
N PHE A 16 13.96 8.53 2.61
CA PHE A 16 14.21 9.30 1.39
C PHE A 16 14.15 10.82 1.61
N PHE A 17 13.21 11.31 2.43
CA PHE A 17 13.18 12.72 2.81
C PHE A 17 14.33 13.11 3.76
N GLY A 18 14.80 12.19 4.60
CA GLY A 18 15.98 12.38 5.45
C GLY A 18 17.26 12.55 4.63
N GLU A 19 17.42 11.73 3.59
CA GLU A 19 18.53 11.84 2.62
C GLU A 19 18.44 13.12 1.78
N ALA A 20 17.23 13.54 1.40
CA ALA A 20 17.00 14.78 0.68
C ALA A 20 17.39 16.04 1.49
N GLY A 21 17.36 15.95 2.82
CA GLY A 21 17.71 17.03 3.74
C GLY A 21 16.89 18.30 3.49
N SER A 22 17.55 19.46 3.46
CA SER A 22 16.92 20.75 3.17
C SER A 22 16.82 21.08 1.67
N SER A 23 17.29 20.18 0.79
CA SER A 23 17.27 20.43 -0.65
C SER A 23 15.87 20.29 -1.21
N ARG A 24 15.27 21.43 -1.60
CA ARG A 24 13.95 21.47 -2.25
C ARG A 24 13.91 20.65 -3.53
N SER A 25 15.00 20.63 -4.30
CA SER A 25 15.09 19.81 -5.53
C SER A 25 15.06 18.31 -5.20
N ALA A 26 15.75 17.88 -4.15
CA ALA A 26 15.73 16.48 -3.74
C ALA A 26 14.36 16.07 -3.17
N ALA A 27 13.73 16.91 -2.35
CA ALA A 27 12.38 16.66 -1.85
C ALA A 27 11.35 16.54 -2.98
N LEU A 28 11.44 17.38 -4.02
CA LEU A 28 10.58 17.26 -5.21
C LEU A 28 10.81 15.96 -5.98
N ARG A 29 12.03 15.43 -6.02
CA ARG A 29 12.31 14.13 -6.65
C ARG A 29 11.66 12.98 -5.88
N VAL A 30 11.69 13.05 -4.54
CA VAL A 30 11.01 12.08 -3.67
C VAL A 30 9.51 12.10 -3.90
N ILE A 31 8.89 13.29 -3.93
CA ILE A 31 7.46 13.44 -4.21
C ILE A 31 7.12 12.89 -5.60
N ALA A 32 7.88 13.29 -6.63
CA ALA A 32 7.65 12.82 -8.00
C ALA A 32 7.79 11.30 -8.12
N GLY A 33 8.79 10.72 -7.45
CA GLY A 33 8.98 9.27 -7.42
C GLY A 33 7.84 8.54 -6.72
N GLN A 34 7.38 9.05 -5.58
CA GLN A 34 6.24 8.48 -4.86
C GLN A 34 4.97 8.49 -5.71
N TYR A 35 4.66 9.60 -6.38
CA TYR A 35 3.49 9.66 -7.28
C TYR A 35 3.64 8.73 -8.48
N LEU A 36 4.84 8.57 -9.03
CA LEU A 36 5.08 7.65 -10.14
C LEU A 36 4.88 6.20 -9.70
N GLY A 37 5.51 5.78 -8.60
CA GLY A 37 5.42 4.42 -8.08
C GLY A 37 4.00 4.06 -7.63
N PHE A 38 3.37 4.96 -6.86
CA PHE A 38 1.99 4.75 -6.42
C PHE A 38 0.98 4.83 -7.57
N GLY A 39 1.22 5.69 -8.55
CA GLY A 39 0.44 5.74 -9.78
C GLY A 39 0.50 4.42 -10.56
N ALA A 40 1.69 3.80 -10.65
CA ALA A 40 1.84 2.48 -11.26
C ALA A 40 1.08 1.40 -10.50
N ILE A 41 1.13 1.40 -9.16
CA ILE A 41 0.32 0.51 -8.31
C ILE A 41 -1.18 0.67 -8.61
N LEU A 42 -1.66 1.91 -8.69
CA LEU A 42 -3.06 2.20 -9.02
C LEU A 42 -3.43 1.68 -10.40
N VAL A 43 -2.60 1.92 -11.42
CA VAL A 43 -2.83 1.42 -12.79
C VAL A 43 -2.91 -0.10 -12.80
N VAL A 44 -1.96 -0.79 -12.18
CA VAL A 44 -1.97 -2.26 -12.09
C VAL A 44 -3.22 -2.75 -11.34
N SER A 45 -3.62 -2.06 -10.27
CA SER A 45 -4.81 -2.41 -9.49
C SER A 45 -6.10 -2.24 -10.27
N VAL A 46 -6.23 -1.15 -11.02
CA VAL A 46 -7.38 -0.88 -11.90
C VAL A 46 -7.43 -1.91 -13.03
N LEU A 47 -6.30 -2.19 -13.69
CA LEU A 47 -6.24 -3.22 -14.74
C LEU A 47 -6.59 -4.61 -14.19
N GLY A 48 -6.10 -4.95 -12.99
CA GLY A 48 -6.44 -6.18 -12.29
C GLY A 48 -7.93 -6.29 -11.99
N ALA A 49 -8.56 -5.20 -11.53
CA ALA A 49 -10.00 -5.15 -11.28
C ALA A 49 -10.83 -5.26 -12.56
N LEU A 50 -10.42 -4.59 -13.64
CA LEU A 50 -11.06 -4.72 -14.95
C LEU A 50 -10.94 -6.15 -15.51
N GLY A 51 -9.78 -6.78 -15.36
CA GLY A 51 -9.55 -8.18 -15.71
C GLY A 51 -10.39 -9.14 -14.86
N ALA A 52 -10.53 -8.86 -13.57
CA ALA A 52 -11.41 -9.61 -12.67
C ALA A 52 -12.90 -9.52 -13.08
N GLY A 53 -13.32 -8.40 -13.68
CA GLY A 53 -14.66 -8.26 -14.26
C GLY A 53 -14.96 -9.21 -15.43
N LEU A 54 -13.95 -9.87 -15.99
CA LEU A 54 -14.13 -10.92 -17.02
C LEU A 54 -14.42 -12.31 -16.41
N LEU A 55 -14.27 -12.46 -15.09
CA LEU A 55 -14.54 -13.72 -14.39
C LEU A 55 -16.06 -13.93 -14.21
N PRO A 56 -16.52 -15.18 -14.09
CA PRO A 56 -17.90 -15.47 -13.72
C PRO A 56 -18.27 -14.77 -12.41
N SER A 57 -19.51 -14.28 -12.28
CA SER A 57 -19.97 -13.54 -11.11
C SER A 57 -19.80 -14.31 -9.79
N SER A 58 -19.80 -15.64 -9.86
CA SER A 58 -19.55 -16.53 -8.72
C SER A 58 -18.08 -16.59 -8.27
N ALA A 59 -17.14 -16.16 -9.11
CA ALA A 59 -15.70 -16.18 -8.83
C ALA A 59 -15.19 -14.87 -8.19
N ILE A 60 -15.90 -13.75 -8.38
CA ILE A 60 -15.52 -12.41 -7.86
C ILE A 60 -15.37 -12.39 -6.32
N PRO A 61 -16.28 -13.00 -5.52
CA PRO A 61 -16.14 -13.01 -4.07
C PRO A 61 -14.87 -13.69 -3.57
N TYR A 62 -14.37 -14.71 -4.29
CA TYR A 62 -13.15 -15.43 -3.93
C TYR A 62 -11.88 -14.59 -4.07
N LEU A 63 -11.94 -13.41 -4.70
CA LEU A 63 -10.82 -12.47 -4.70
C LEU A 63 -10.52 -11.94 -3.29
N GLY A 64 -11.48 -12.02 -2.35
CA GLY A 64 -11.25 -11.77 -0.93
C GLY A 64 -10.26 -12.75 -0.26
N LEU A 65 -9.98 -13.90 -0.88
CA LEU A 65 -8.93 -14.83 -0.43
C LEU A 65 -7.53 -14.22 -0.58
N LEU A 66 -7.28 -13.35 -1.57
CA LEU A 66 -5.98 -12.71 -1.76
C LEU A 66 -5.57 -11.84 -0.55
N PRO A 67 -6.35 -10.83 -0.13
CA PRO A 67 -6.00 -10.04 1.06
C PRO A 67 -6.03 -10.87 2.35
N LEU A 68 -6.87 -11.90 2.43
CA LEU A 68 -6.94 -12.79 3.59
C LEU A 68 -5.66 -13.64 3.73
N LEU A 69 -5.18 -14.23 2.64
CA LEU A 69 -3.92 -14.99 2.62
C LEU A 69 -2.71 -14.09 2.87
N LEU A 70 -2.70 -12.85 2.35
CA LEU A 70 -1.65 -11.88 2.62
C LEU A 70 -1.62 -11.47 4.10
N GLY A 71 -2.78 -11.20 4.71
CA GLY A 71 -2.88 -10.91 6.14
C GLY A 71 -2.40 -12.07 7.02
N LEU A 72 -2.78 -13.30 6.68
CA LEU A 72 -2.32 -14.50 7.38
C LEU A 72 -0.81 -14.74 7.21
N ARG A 73 -0.26 -14.49 6.02
CA ARG A 73 1.18 -14.60 5.75
C ARG A 73 1.98 -13.56 6.53
N ALA A 74 1.51 -12.31 6.57
CA ALA A 74 2.14 -11.26 7.37
C ALA A 74 2.14 -11.62 8.87
N ALA A 75 1.03 -12.14 9.39
CA ALA A 75 0.93 -12.61 10.77
C ALA A 75 1.88 -13.80 11.06
N TRP A 76 2.03 -14.71 10.10
CA TRP A 76 2.93 -15.86 10.20
C TRP A 76 4.41 -15.44 10.19
N GLN A 77 4.79 -14.46 9.37
CA GLN A 77 6.15 -13.93 9.32
C GLN A 77 6.54 -13.19 10.62
N LEU A 78 5.60 -12.46 11.24
CA LEU A 78 5.78 -11.91 12.59
C LEU A 78 6.11 -13.01 13.61
N TRP A 79 5.43 -14.15 13.53
CA TRP A 79 5.58 -15.25 14.47
C TRP A 79 6.88 -16.04 14.27
N ARG A 80 7.44 -16.04 13.06
CA ARG A 80 8.61 -16.85 12.69
C ARG A 80 9.95 -16.11 12.72
N GLY A 81 9.97 -14.84 13.15
CA GLY A 81 11.20 -14.08 13.45
C GLY A 81 12.12 -13.82 12.24
N GLY A 82 11.61 -13.84 11.01
CA GLY A 82 12.41 -13.65 9.80
C GLY A 82 12.33 -12.23 9.25
N ALA A 83 13.40 -11.48 9.40
CA ALA A 83 13.66 -10.21 8.71
C ALA A 83 14.16 -10.46 7.28
N ALA A 84 13.83 -9.54 6.36
CA ALA A 84 14.57 -9.35 5.12
C ALA A 84 14.87 -7.84 5.01
N ASP A 85 16.06 -7.44 5.47
CA ASP A 85 16.57 -6.09 5.29
C ASP A 85 17.14 -6.00 3.86
N GLU A 86 16.42 -5.33 2.96
CA GLU A 86 16.99 -4.83 1.72
C GLU A 86 17.64 -3.46 2.00
N GLU A 87 18.98 -3.39 1.94
CA GLU A 87 19.71 -2.14 2.07
C GLU A 87 19.47 -1.21 0.87
N PRO A 88 18.98 0.03 1.07
CA PRO A 88 18.87 1.01 -0.01
C PRO A 88 20.26 1.48 -0.48
N ARG A 89 20.55 1.34 -1.78
CA ARG A 89 21.77 1.91 -2.40
C ARG A 89 21.63 3.43 -2.59
N PRO A 90 22.72 4.22 -2.49
CA PRO A 90 22.61 5.67 -2.30
C PRO A 90 22.27 6.42 -3.59
N GLY A 91 21.27 7.31 -3.52
CA GLY A 91 21.02 8.37 -4.51
C GLY A 91 19.55 8.54 -4.90
N ALA A 92 18.79 9.32 -4.12
CA ALA A 92 17.35 9.60 -4.28
C ALA A 92 16.96 10.22 -5.65
N GLY A 93 17.03 9.41 -6.70
CA GLY A 93 16.46 9.69 -8.01
C GLY A 93 14.98 9.35 -8.02
N VAL A 94 14.21 10.09 -8.82
CA VAL A 94 12.76 9.87 -9.02
C VAL A 94 12.45 8.40 -9.29
N LEU A 95 13.24 7.75 -10.15
CA LEU A 95 13.04 6.35 -10.55
C LEU A 95 13.33 5.36 -9.41
N GLN A 96 14.30 5.66 -8.55
CA GLN A 96 14.59 4.80 -7.40
C GLN A 96 13.44 4.83 -6.41
N VAL A 97 12.98 6.03 -6.04
CA VAL A 97 11.84 6.17 -5.12
C VAL A 97 10.62 5.47 -5.72
N ALA A 98 10.33 5.69 -7.00
CA ALA A 98 9.23 5.02 -7.69
C ALA A 98 9.35 3.49 -7.69
N ALA A 99 10.54 2.95 -7.95
CA ALA A 99 10.78 1.51 -7.97
C ALA A 99 10.60 0.89 -6.59
N VAL A 100 11.08 1.55 -5.54
CA VAL A 100 10.93 1.07 -4.16
C VAL A 100 9.46 1.15 -3.72
N THR A 101 8.77 2.25 -3.99
CA THR A 101 7.32 2.38 -3.72
C THR A 101 6.54 1.28 -4.45
N PHE A 102 6.85 1.03 -5.73
CA PHE A 102 6.17 0.00 -6.51
C PHE A 102 6.45 -1.43 -5.99
N ALA A 103 7.71 -1.71 -5.63
CA ALA A 103 8.11 -3.00 -5.07
C ALA A 103 7.43 -3.28 -3.73
N ASN A 104 7.30 -2.26 -2.88
CA ASN A 104 6.65 -2.37 -1.58
C ASN A 104 5.12 -2.47 -1.68
N GLY A 105 4.49 -1.80 -2.65
CA GLY A 105 3.03 -1.77 -2.78
C GLY A 105 2.39 -3.04 -3.38
N GLY A 106 3.05 -4.20 -3.27
CA GLY A 106 2.45 -5.48 -3.65
C GLY A 106 1.22 -5.83 -2.79
N ASP A 107 1.25 -5.47 -1.51
CA ASP A 107 0.11 -5.59 -0.60
C ASP A 107 -1.01 -4.59 -0.96
N ASN A 108 -0.65 -3.35 -1.34
CA ASN A 108 -1.60 -2.36 -1.88
C ASN A 108 -2.38 -2.96 -3.06
N ILE A 109 -1.70 -3.57 -4.04
CA ILE A 109 -2.36 -4.22 -5.18
C ILE A 109 -3.30 -5.34 -4.71
N GLY A 110 -2.83 -6.19 -3.80
CA GLY A 110 -3.59 -7.32 -3.26
C GLY A 110 -4.89 -6.92 -2.54
N VAL A 111 -4.97 -5.70 -2.00
CA VAL A 111 -6.19 -5.18 -1.37
C VAL A 111 -7.01 -4.32 -2.34
N TYR A 112 -6.36 -3.57 -3.24
CA TYR A 112 -7.04 -2.62 -4.12
C TYR A 112 -7.82 -3.32 -5.23
N VAL A 113 -7.23 -4.35 -5.86
CA VAL A 113 -7.87 -5.14 -6.93
C VAL A 113 -9.25 -5.69 -6.51
N PRO A 114 -9.38 -6.45 -5.40
CA PRO A 114 -10.67 -7.02 -5.02
C PRO A 114 -11.69 -5.94 -4.64
N VAL A 115 -11.28 -4.85 -3.98
CA VAL A 115 -12.19 -3.74 -3.65
C VAL A 115 -12.67 -3.02 -4.90
N PHE A 116 -11.77 -2.72 -5.83
CA PHE A 116 -12.13 -2.06 -7.09
C PHE A 116 -13.06 -2.91 -7.96
N ALA A 117 -12.92 -4.24 -7.90
CA ALA A 117 -13.79 -5.17 -8.62
C ALA A 117 -15.24 -5.15 -8.12
N VAL A 118 -15.49 -4.79 -6.85
CA VAL A 118 -16.85 -4.81 -6.25
C VAL A 118 -17.53 -3.44 -6.16
N VAL A 119 -16.77 -2.34 -6.09
CA VAL A 119 -17.35 -0.98 -5.88
C VAL A 119 -17.81 -0.29 -7.18
N GLY A 120 -17.59 -0.91 -8.35
CA GLY A 120 -17.94 -0.35 -9.66
C GLY A 120 -17.12 0.89 -10.06
N ALA A 121 -17.32 1.36 -11.30
CA ALA A 121 -16.46 2.39 -11.91
C ALA A 121 -16.46 3.74 -11.17
N ALA A 122 -17.63 4.21 -10.72
CA ALA A 122 -17.75 5.48 -9.99
C ALA A 122 -17.09 5.40 -8.60
N GLY A 123 -17.28 4.29 -7.88
CA GLY A 123 -16.63 4.04 -6.60
C GLY A 123 -15.11 3.98 -6.75
N MET A 124 -14.63 3.24 -7.77
CA MET A 124 -13.21 3.13 -8.10
C MET A 124 -12.57 4.50 -8.39
N ALA A 125 -13.22 5.36 -9.19
CA ALA A 125 -12.73 6.71 -9.45
C ALA A 125 -12.63 7.57 -8.17
N GLY A 126 -13.60 7.41 -7.25
CA GLY A 126 -13.57 8.03 -5.93
C GLY A 126 -12.36 7.57 -5.11
N TYR A 127 -12.11 6.26 -5.03
CA TYR A 127 -10.94 5.71 -4.34
C TYR A 127 -9.61 6.20 -4.93
N VAL A 128 -9.47 6.16 -6.26
CA VAL A 128 -8.26 6.66 -6.95
C VAL A 128 -7.99 8.12 -6.59
N THR A 129 -9.03 8.96 -6.62
CA THR A 129 -8.91 10.38 -6.27
C THR A 129 -8.47 10.57 -4.83
N VAL A 130 -9.12 9.89 -3.89
CA VAL A 130 -8.79 9.95 -2.46
C VAL A 130 -7.37 9.45 -2.21
N PHE A 131 -6.93 8.41 -2.90
CA PHE A 131 -5.58 7.85 -2.70
C PHE A 131 -4.51 8.79 -3.24
N LEU A 132 -4.72 9.43 -4.38
CA LEU A 132 -3.79 10.44 -4.91
C LEU A 132 -3.66 11.65 -3.96
N ILE A 133 -4.76 12.11 -3.36
CA ILE A 133 -4.72 13.13 -2.30
C ILE A 133 -3.99 12.60 -1.07
N GLY A 134 -4.24 11.34 -0.70
CA GLY A 134 -3.56 10.63 0.38
C GLY A 134 -2.05 10.60 0.20
N VAL A 135 -1.54 10.42 -1.02
CA VAL A 135 -0.11 10.47 -1.33
C VAL A 135 0.49 11.83 -0.96
N ALA A 136 -0.19 12.95 -1.23
CA ALA A 136 0.29 14.26 -0.80
C ALA A 136 0.43 14.36 0.72
N LEU A 137 -0.57 13.85 1.46
CA LEU A 137 -0.54 13.81 2.92
C LEU A 137 0.58 12.90 3.44
N TRP A 138 0.82 11.77 2.79
CA TRP A 138 1.90 10.85 3.11
C TRP A 138 3.27 11.44 2.85
N CYS A 139 3.44 12.18 1.74
CA CYS A 139 4.68 12.93 1.50
C CYS A 139 4.93 13.98 2.57
N ALA A 140 3.90 14.71 3.01
CA ALA A 140 4.03 15.68 4.10
C ALA A 140 4.39 15.00 5.44
N ALA A 141 3.74 13.87 5.74
CA ALA A 141 4.01 13.09 6.94
C ALA A 141 5.43 12.48 6.91
N GLY A 142 5.87 11.92 5.79
CA GLY A 142 7.21 11.38 5.60
C GLY A 142 8.29 12.46 5.76
N TRP A 143 8.08 13.63 5.16
CA TRP A 143 8.96 14.78 5.35
C TRP A 143 9.05 15.24 6.81
N TYR A 144 7.92 15.27 7.52
CA TYR A 144 7.89 15.62 8.94
C TYR A 144 8.58 14.57 9.82
N LEU A 145 8.40 13.28 9.52
CA LEU A 145 9.00 12.16 10.26
C LEU A 145 10.50 12.01 9.99
N ALA A 146 11.00 12.45 8.84
CA ALA A 146 12.42 12.47 8.51
C ALA A 146 13.24 13.24 9.56
N GLY A 147 12.68 14.30 10.15
CA GLY A 147 13.30 15.06 11.24
C GLY A 147 13.12 14.45 12.64
N ARG A 148 12.39 13.34 12.78
CA ARG A 148 11.97 12.76 14.08
C ARG A 148 12.10 11.23 14.12
N PRO A 149 13.33 10.68 14.12
CA PRO A 149 13.58 9.23 14.04
C PRO A 149 13.04 8.43 15.22
N ALA A 150 12.78 9.07 16.37
CA ALA A 150 12.10 8.42 17.50
C ALA A 150 10.63 8.11 17.21
N VAL A 151 9.92 9.02 16.53
CA VAL A 151 8.51 8.86 16.17
C VAL A 151 8.37 7.83 15.06
N ALA A 152 9.25 7.85 14.06
CA ALA A 152 9.28 6.86 12.99
C ALA A 152 9.43 5.43 13.52
N ARG A 153 10.34 5.20 14.49
CA ARG A 153 10.50 3.87 15.13
C ARG A 153 9.28 3.40 15.91
N VAL A 154 8.54 4.31 16.55
CA VAL A 154 7.29 3.97 17.23
C VAL A 154 6.21 3.63 16.21
N LEU A 155 6.09 4.39 15.12
CA LEU A 155 5.14 4.09 14.05
C LEU A 155 5.41 2.71 13.43
N ALA A 156 6.68 2.40 13.14
CA ALA A 156 7.12 1.09 12.65
C ALA A 156 6.70 -0.06 13.58
N ARG A 157 6.74 0.18 14.89
CA ARG A 157 6.36 -0.79 15.91
C ARG A 157 4.85 -1.02 16.03
N TRP A 158 4.01 -0.16 15.49
CA TRP A 158 2.55 -0.35 15.52
C TRP A 158 2.01 -0.79 14.16
N GLY A 159 2.63 -0.37 13.06
CA GLY A 159 2.23 -0.75 11.70
C GLY A 159 2.19 -2.26 11.47
N HIS A 160 3.27 -2.96 11.84
CA HIS A 160 3.39 -4.41 11.66
C HIS A 160 2.34 -5.24 12.45
N LEU A 161 1.71 -4.67 13.48
CA LEU A 161 0.64 -5.30 14.26
C LEU A 161 -0.76 -5.00 13.70
N ILE A 162 -0.98 -3.78 13.19
CA ILE A 162 -2.28 -3.31 12.70
C ILE A 162 -2.59 -3.87 11.30
N LEU A 163 -1.58 -3.96 10.44
CA LEU A 163 -1.71 -4.42 9.05
C LEU A 163 -2.40 -5.80 8.93
N PRO A 164 -1.93 -6.88 9.60
CA PRO A 164 -2.55 -8.20 9.45
C PRO A 164 -4.01 -8.24 9.92
N VAL A 165 -4.37 -7.49 10.97
CA VAL A 165 -5.74 -7.43 11.49
C VAL A 165 -6.69 -6.79 10.47
N VAL A 166 -6.29 -5.68 9.87
CA VAL A 166 -7.11 -4.96 8.88
C VAL A 166 -7.25 -5.76 7.59
N LEU A 167 -6.19 -6.42 7.13
CA LEU A 167 -6.22 -7.28 5.94
C LEU A 167 -7.19 -8.46 6.13
N VAL A 168 -7.15 -9.12 7.29
CA VAL A 168 -8.08 -10.21 7.63
C VAL A 168 -9.52 -9.68 7.69
N ALA A 169 -9.75 -8.51 8.31
CA ALA A 169 -11.08 -7.91 8.37
C ALA A 169 -11.64 -7.56 6.98
N ILE A 170 -10.84 -6.95 6.10
CA ILE A 170 -11.25 -6.60 4.73
C ILE A 170 -11.51 -7.87 3.91
N GLY A 171 -10.64 -8.87 3.99
CA GLY A 171 -10.83 -10.15 3.28
C GLY A 171 -12.11 -10.86 3.70
N LEU A 172 -12.40 -10.91 5.01
CA LEU A 172 -13.65 -11.47 5.54
C LEU A 172 -14.87 -10.67 5.07
N ALA A 173 -14.82 -9.33 5.10
CA ALA A 173 -15.92 -8.49 4.66
C ALA A 173 -16.27 -8.76 3.19
N ILE A 174 -15.27 -8.81 2.29
CA ILE A 174 -15.48 -9.09 0.86
C ILE A 174 -16.09 -10.48 0.64
N LEU A 175 -15.64 -11.49 1.39
CA LEU A 175 -16.16 -12.86 1.28
C LEU A 175 -17.62 -12.98 1.78
N ILE A 176 -17.95 -12.31 2.88
CA ILE A 176 -19.28 -12.34 3.49
C ILE A 176 -20.26 -11.52 2.66
N GLU A 177 -19.94 -10.26 2.35
CA GLU A 177 -20.80 -9.37 1.55
C GLU A 177 -20.95 -9.85 0.11
N GLY A 178 -19.92 -10.53 -0.43
CA GLY A 178 -19.97 -11.16 -1.75
C GLY A 178 -20.77 -12.47 -1.80
N GLY A 179 -21.31 -12.97 -0.69
CA GLY A 179 -22.11 -14.19 -0.65
C GLY A 179 -21.32 -15.47 -0.93
N ALA A 180 -19.99 -15.47 -0.74
CA ALA A 180 -19.12 -16.62 -1.03
C ALA A 180 -19.50 -17.89 -0.25
N PHE A 181 -20.19 -17.72 0.88
CA PHE A 181 -20.63 -18.80 1.76
C PHE A 181 -22.14 -19.10 1.66
N GLY A 182 -22.88 -18.39 0.79
CA GLY A 182 -24.33 -18.52 0.68
C GLY A 182 -25.11 -18.09 1.94
N LEU A 183 -24.50 -17.22 2.76
CA LEU A 183 -25.06 -16.62 3.97
C LEU A 183 -25.71 -15.26 3.69
#